data_AF-A0A518BKS3-F1
#
_entry.id   AF-A0A518BKS3-F1
#
_cell.length_a   1.000
_cell.length_b   1.000
_cell.length_c   1.000
_cell.angle_alpha   90.00
_cell.angle_beta   90.00
_cell.angle_gamma   90.00
#
_symmetry.space_group_name_H-M   'P 1'
#
loop_
_entity.id
_entity.type
_entity.pdbx_description
1 polymer ?
#
loop_
_entity_poly.entity_id
_entity_poly.type
_entity_poly.pdbx_seq_one_letter_code
_entity_poly.pdbx_strand_id
1 'polypeptide(L)'
;MAKKGTRKRRRSPEEIIKDLQTEIERVKARAAAKELKESAAHRAALSAVRTLDKAMETAKVEGETALAHALADSRAPLAEYLEGQGVALPKSRRPRGRRPKAS
;
A
#
# COMPACT_ATOMS: atom_id res chain seq x y z
N MET A 1 -9.60 38.76 -29.20
CA MET A 1 -9.43 37.47 -29.89
C MET A 1 -9.96 36.35 -28.98
N ALA A 2 -11.05 35.68 -29.36
CA ALA A 2 -11.69 34.66 -28.52
C ALA A 2 -10.91 33.33 -28.57
N LYS A 3 -10.53 32.80 -27.40
CA LYS A 3 -9.91 31.47 -27.25
C LYS A 3 -10.90 30.41 -27.74
N LYS A 4 -10.60 29.72 -28.85
CA LYS A 4 -11.30 28.52 -29.31
C LYS A 4 -11.22 27.46 -28.21
N GLY A 5 -12.36 27.14 -27.59
CA GLY A 5 -12.47 26.06 -26.62
C GLY A 5 -12.17 24.71 -27.29
N THR A 6 -11.20 23.98 -26.75
CA THR A 6 -10.90 22.62 -27.18
C THR A 6 -12.04 21.69 -26.77
N ARG A 7 -12.80 21.16 -27.75
CA ARG A 7 -13.87 20.19 -27.50
C ARG A 7 -13.25 18.95 -26.84
N LYS A 8 -13.72 18.61 -25.63
CA LYS A 8 -13.33 17.36 -24.93
C LYS A 8 -13.64 16.16 -25.83
N ARG A 9 -12.62 15.34 -26.11
CA ARG A 9 -12.76 14.06 -26.83
C ARG A 9 -13.72 13.15 -26.05
N ARG A 10 -14.72 12.60 -26.75
CA ARG A 10 -15.56 11.53 -26.19
C ARG A 10 -14.72 10.25 -26.12
N ARG A 11 -14.81 9.53 -25.01
CA ARG A 11 -14.08 8.27 -24.81
C ARG A 11 -14.48 7.26 -25.88
N SER A 12 -13.50 6.50 -26.39
CA SER A 12 -13.77 5.41 -27.32
C SER A 12 -14.40 4.22 -26.57
N PRO A 13 -15.11 3.32 -27.26
CA PRO A 13 -15.58 2.07 -26.66
C PRO A 13 -14.45 1.25 -26.00
N GLU A 14 -13.26 1.24 -26.60
CA GLU A 14 -12.08 0.55 -26.07
C GLU A 14 -11.60 1.15 -24.74
N GLU A 15 -11.60 2.49 -24.63
CA GLU A 15 -11.26 3.18 -23.38
C GLU A 15 -12.27 2.85 -22.28
N ILE A 16 -13.56 2.77 -22.64
CA ILE A 16 -14.63 2.39 -21.71
C ILE A 16 -14.46 0.93 -21.27
N ILE A 17 -14.15 0.01 -22.19
CA ILE A 17 -13.90 -1.40 -21.86
C ILE A 17 -12.71 -1.53 -20.90
N LYS A 18 -11.63 -0.79 -21.15
CA LYS A 18 -10.44 -0.79 -20.29
C LYS A 18 -10.75 -0.25 -18.88
N ASP A 19 -11.51 0.83 -18.79
CA ASP A 19 -11.96 1.40 -17.51
C ASP A 19 -12.78 0.34 -16.72
N LEU A 20 -13.72 -0.34 -17.39
CA LEU A 20 -14.56 -1.37 -16.77
C LEU A 20 -13.77 -2.61 -16.37
N GLN A 21 -12.78 -3.06 -17.16
CA GLN A 21 -11.90 -4.16 -16.79
C GLN A 21 -11.10 -3.82 -15.52
N THR A 22 -10.56 -2.61 -15.45
CA THR A 22 -9.86 -2.11 -14.26
C THR A 22 -10.78 -2.09 -13.03
N GLU A 23 -12.05 -1.71 -13.23
CA GLU A 23 -13.05 -1.70 -12.16
C GLU A 23 -13.40 -3.13 -11.70
N ILE A 24 -13.54 -4.08 -12.62
CA ILE A 24 -13.77 -5.50 -12.30
C ILE A 24 -12.62 -6.07 -11.47
N GLU A 25 -11.36 -5.82 -11.87
CA GLU A 25 -10.18 -6.26 -11.12
C GLU A 25 -10.17 -5.68 -9.71
N ARG A 26 -10.50 -4.39 -9.58
CA ARG A 26 -10.60 -3.71 -8.29
C ARG A 26 -11.68 -4.32 -7.39
N VAL A 27 -12.84 -4.66 -7.96
CA VAL A 27 -13.95 -5.29 -7.20
C VAL A 27 -13.57 -6.70 -6.77
N LYS A 28 -12.93 -7.49 -7.63
CA LYS A 28 -12.43 -8.84 -7.29
C LYS A 28 -11.40 -8.80 -6.15
N ALA A 29 -10.42 -7.89 -6.23
CA ALA A 29 -9.44 -7.69 -5.16
C ALA A 29 -10.10 -7.32 -3.82
N ARG A 30 -11.16 -6.50 -3.86
CA ARG A 30 -11.94 -6.15 -2.65
C ARG A 30 -12.71 -7.34 -2.08
N ALA A 31 -13.25 -8.21 -2.92
CA ALA A 31 -13.95 -9.41 -2.46
C ALA A 31 -12.97 -10.40 -1.79
N ALA A 32 -11.84 -10.70 -2.42
CA ALA A 32 -10.79 -11.55 -1.83
C ALA A 32 -10.27 -10.99 -0.49
N ALA A 33 -10.04 -9.67 -0.43
CA ALA A 33 -9.63 -9.01 0.80
C ALA A 33 -10.70 -9.02 1.90
N LYS A 34 -11.98 -9.18 1.57
CA LYS A 34 -13.06 -9.32 2.55
C LYS A 34 -13.07 -10.72 3.15
N GLU A 35 -13.00 -11.75 2.31
CA GLU A 35 -12.95 -13.16 2.76
C GLU A 35 -11.77 -13.40 3.70
N LEU A 36 -10.59 -12.84 3.39
CA LEU A 36 -9.43 -12.94 4.27
C LEU A 36 -9.65 -12.26 5.62
N LYS A 37 -10.42 -11.17 5.69
CA LYS A 37 -10.73 -10.48 6.96
C LYS A 37 -11.77 -11.22 7.81
N GLU A 38 -12.45 -12.22 7.27
CA GLU A 38 -13.35 -13.07 8.06
C GLU A 38 -12.56 -14.01 8.97
N SER A 39 -11.39 -14.46 8.51
CA SER A 39 -10.46 -15.28 9.29
C SER A 39 -9.87 -14.50 10.47
N ALA A 40 -10.02 -15.05 11.68
CA ALA A 40 -9.44 -14.48 12.89
C ALA A 40 -7.90 -14.37 12.83
N ALA A 41 -7.23 -15.36 12.24
CA ALA A 41 -5.77 -15.37 12.08
C ALA A 41 -5.29 -14.22 11.18
N HIS A 42 -5.97 -14.00 10.05
CA HIS A 42 -5.64 -12.91 9.14
C HIS A 42 -5.94 -11.53 9.74
N ARG A 43 -7.01 -11.40 10.55
CA ARG A 43 -7.25 -10.17 11.34
C ARG A 43 -6.12 -9.90 12.33
N ALA A 44 -5.64 -10.93 13.03
CA ALA A 44 -4.51 -10.81 13.95
C ALA A 44 -3.22 -10.41 13.21
N ALA A 45 -2.94 -11.04 12.06
CA ALA A 45 -1.80 -10.67 11.22
C ALA A 45 -1.87 -9.22 10.73
N LEU A 46 -3.05 -8.76 10.28
CA LEU A 46 -3.25 -7.36 9.90
C LEU A 46 -3.04 -6.39 11.07
N SER A 47 -3.46 -6.77 12.27
CA SER A 47 -3.20 -6.00 13.49
C SER A 47 -1.70 -5.93 13.77
N ALA A 48 -0.98 -7.05 13.67
CA ALA A 48 0.46 -7.12 13.87
C ALA A 48 1.21 -6.16 12.93
N VAL A 49 0.89 -6.15 11.63
CA VAL A 49 1.49 -5.20 10.67
C VAL A 49 1.28 -3.75 11.11
N ARG A 50 0.06 -3.38 11.54
CA ARG A 50 -0.25 -2.02 11.99
C ARG A 50 0.51 -1.66 13.27
N THR A 51 0.68 -2.60 14.17
CA THR A 51 1.46 -2.39 15.40
C THR A 51 2.93 -2.20 15.07
N LEU A 52 3.49 -2.98 14.15
CA LEU A 52 4.86 -2.78 13.64
C LEU A 52 5.03 -1.41 12.98
N ASP A 53 4.06 -0.98 12.17
CA ASP A 53 4.07 0.34 11.54
C ASP A 53 4.08 1.46 12.59
N LYS A 54 3.29 1.34 13.67
CA LYS A 54 3.30 2.30 14.78
C LYS A 54 4.62 2.28 15.54
N ALA A 55 5.14 1.10 15.87
CA ALA A 55 6.39 0.94 16.58
C ALA A 55 7.58 1.53 15.80
N MET A 56 7.58 1.41 14.47
CA MET A 56 8.57 2.07 13.61
C MET A 56 8.51 3.60 13.71
N GLU A 57 7.31 4.19 13.74
CA GLU A 57 7.16 5.64 13.89
C GLU A 57 7.60 6.10 15.28
N THR A 58 7.25 5.37 16.33
CA THR A 58 7.72 5.65 17.70
C THR A 58 9.24 5.57 17.79
N ALA A 59 9.86 4.49 17.28
CA ALA A 59 11.31 4.32 17.27
C ALA A 59 12.02 5.45 16.52
N LYS A 60 11.44 5.97 15.44
CA LYS A 60 11.99 7.16 14.74
C LYS A 60 11.93 8.42 15.58
N VAL A 61 10.82 8.64 16.30
CA VAL A 61 10.64 9.80 17.18
C VAL A 61 11.63 9.75 18.34
N GLU A 62 11.87 8.57 18.89
CA GLU A 62 12.81 8.34 20.00
C GLU A 62 14.28 8.30 19.55
N GLY A 63 14.56 8.32 18.24
CA GLY A 63 15.92 8.27 17.70
C GLY A 63 16.52 6.86 17.62
N GLU A 64 15.74 5.84 17.94
CA GLU A 64 16.10 4.41 17.91
C GLU A 64 16.13 3.85 16.49
N THR A 65 17.10 4.31 15.69
CA THR A 65 17.22 3.97 14.26
C THR A 65 17.43 2.47 14.02
N ALA A 66 18.23 1.79 14.86
CA ALA A 66 18.47 0.35 14.74
C ALA A 66 17.18 -0.46 14.97
N LEU A 67 16.39 -0.09 15.98
CA LEU A 67 15.09 -0.70 16.24
C LEU A 67 14.10 -0.44 15.10
N ALA A 68 14.07 0.79 14.56
CA ALA A 68 13.22 1.12 13.42
C ALA A 68 13.54 0.27 12.18
N HIS A 69 14.82 -0.04 11.94
CA HIS A 69 15.25 -0.94 10.86
C HIS A 69 14.84 -2.40 11.12
N ALA A 70 15.08 -2.92 12.33
CA ALA A 70 14.67 -4.28 12.70
C ALA A 70 13.14 -4.49 12.59
N LEU A 71 12.35 -3.49 13.00
CA LEU A 71 10.90 -3.50 12.84
C LEU A 71 10.47 -3.44 11.36
N ALA A 72 11.20 -2.72 10.51
CA ALA A 72 10.93 -2.71 9.08
C ALA A 72 11.20 -4.07 8.42
N ASP A 73 12.27 -4.75 8.83
CA ASP A 73 12.66 -6.06 8.30
C ASP A 73 11.69 -7.16 8.73
N SER A 74 11.24 -7.14 9.99
CA SER A 74 10.20 -8.06 10.47
C SER A 74 8.83 -7.82 9.82
N ARG A 75 8.50 -6.57 9.46
CA ARG A 75 7.26 -6.21 8.76
C ARG A 75 7.23 -6.66 7.30
N ALA A 76 8.39 -6.83 6.66
CA ALA A 76 8.48 -7.16 5.23
C ALA A 76 7.81 -8.48 4.83
N PRO A 77 8.17 -9.65 5.41
CA PRO A 77 7.61 -10.94 4.98
C PRO A 77 6.11 -11.06 5.26
N LEU A 78 5.65 -10.52 6.40
CA LEU A 78 4.24 -10.54 6.76
C LEU A 78 3.41 -9.68 5.79
N ALA A 79 3.96 -8.55 5.36
CA ALA A 79 3.31 -7.69 4.39
C ALA A 79 3.26 -8.30 3.00
N GLU A 80 4.35 -8.91 2.54
CA GLU A 80 4.41 -9.60 1.24
C GLU A 80 3.38 -10.73 1.16
N TYR A 81 3.27 -11.54 2.22
CA TYR A 81 2.23 -12.57 2.29
C TYR A 81 0.82 -11.98 2.15
N LEU A 82 0.49 -10.96 2.94
CA LEU A 82 -0.84 -10.35 2.93
C LEU A 82 -1.16 -9.64 1.60
N GLU A 83 -0.18 -8.98 0.99
CA GLU A 83 -0.32 -8.37 -0.34
C GLU A 83 -0.49 -9.44 -1.43
N GLY A 84 0.22 -10.57 -1.35
CA GLY A 84 0.05 -11.71 -2.23
C GLY A 84 -1.32 -12.39 -2.13
N GLN A 85 -1.97 -12.29 -0.97
CA GLN A 85 -3.36 -12.70 -0.78
C GLN A 85 -4.37 -11.64 -1.25
N GLY A 86 -3.92 -10.51 -1.81
CA GLY A 86 -4.79 -9.45 -2.34
C GLY A 86 -5.25 -8.44 -1.27
N VAL A 87 -4.66 -8.46 -0.07
CA VAL A 87 -4.94 -7.44 0.94
C VAL A 87 -4.07 -6.21 0.67
N ALA A 88 -4.71 -5.11 0.28
CA ALA A 88 -4.04 -3.83 0.15
C ALA A 88 -3.61 -3.30 1.53
N LEU A 89 -2.30 -3.31 1.78
CA LEU A 89 -1.71 -2.75 3.01
C LEU A 89 -1.41 -1.25 2.84
N PRO A 90 -1.39 -0.48 3.95
CA PRO A 90 -0.92 0.90 3.92
C PRO A 90 0.54 0.95 3.42
N LYS A 91 0.84 1.99 2.63
CA LYS A 91 2.20 2.21 2.12
C LYS A 91 3.17 2.36 3.29
N SER A 92 4.10 1.41 3.42
CA SER A 92 5.10 1.44 4.49
C SER A 92 5.97 2.70 4.38
N ARG A 93 6.06 3.45 5.48
CA ARG A 93 7.02 4.57 5.61
C ARG A 93 8.35 4.01 6.11
N ARG A 94 9.03 3.22 5.27
CA ARG A 94 10.31 2.60 5.68
C ARG A 94 11.33 3.67 6.11
N PRO A 95 12.16 3.42 7.14
CA PRO A 95 13.25 4.32 7.48
C PRO A 95 14.18 4.47 6.27
N ARG A 96 14.46 5.72 5.89
CA ARG A 96 15.40 6.01 4.80
C ARG A 96 16.81 5.91 5.37
N GLY A 97 17.68 5.13 4.74
CA GLY A 97 19.10 5.14 5.07
C GLY A 97 19.68 6.55 4.95
N ARG A 98 20.57 6.93 5.87
CA ARG A 98 21.36 8.15 5.69
C ARG A 98 22.24 7.97 4.46
N ARG A 99 22.18 8.91 3.51
CA ARG A 99 23.22 9.03 2.49
C ARG A 99 24.54 9.30 3.20
N PRO A 100 25.63 8.57 2.90
CA PRO A 100 26.94 8.95 3.40
C PRO A 100 27.23 10.37 2.93
N LYS A 101 27.66 11.23 3.86
CA LYS A 101 28.14 12.57 3.52
C LYS A 101 29.37 12.35 2.64
N ALA A 102 29.33 12.84 1.40
CA ALA A 102 30.51 12.85 0.55
C ALA A 102 31.61 13.61 1.31
N SER A 103 32.69 12.89 1.62
CA SER A 103 33.93 13.42 2.20
C SER A 103 34.66 14.28 1.19
#